data_AF-A0A1J1LTW3-F1
#
_entry.id   AF-A0A1J1LTW3-F1
#
_cell.length_a   1.000
_cell.length_b   1.000
_cell.length_c   1.000
_cell.angle_alpha   90.00
_cell.angle_beta   90.00
_cell.angle_gamma   90.00
#
_symmetry.space_group_name_H-M   'P 1'
#
loop_
_entity.id
_entity.type
_entity.pdbx_description
1 polymer ?
#
loop_
_entity_poly.entity_id
_entity_poly.type
_entity_poly.pdbx_seq_one_letter_code
_entity_poly.pdbx_strand_id
1 'polypeptide(L)'
;MKIPLAALNLTMVLLSQLPIPIPDSQGNYYSNEAPVKGQASPRLMAGSLWKVVTTTLNCRQTPNINSPIIQQFKQGDILQAKVYRGGSDEVLINAKDSQQLPWMPVRRYPENNPCYVRANQRYIQPMSP
;
A
#
# COMPACT_ATOMS: atom_id res chain seq x y z
N MET A 1 -22.75 -33.13 -51.30
CA MET A 1 -22.55 -31.71 -50.93
C MET A 1 -22.62 -31.62 -49.41
N LYS A 2 -21.49 -31.43 -48.71
CA LYS A 2 -21.40 -31.33 -47.25
C LYS A 2 -20.56 -30.10 -46.91
N ILE A 3 -21.16 -29.13 -46.24
CA ILE A 3 -20.51 -27.90 -45.78
C ILE A 3 -19.98 -28.18 -44.36
N PRO A 4 -18.69 -27.98 -44.07
CA PRO A 4 -18.25 -27.97 -42.69
C PRO A 4 -18.48 -26.57 -42.10
N LEU A 5 -19.23 -26.54 -41.00
CA LEU A 5 -19.36 -25.38 -40.12
C LEU A 5 -17.99 -25.15 -39.46
N ALA A 6 -17.32 -24.05 -39.80
CA ALA A 6 -16.14 -23.59 -39.07
C ALA A 6 -16.61 -22.88 -37.79
N ALA A 7 -16.31 -23.47 -36.63
CA ALA A 7 -16.55 -22.83 -35.34
C ALA A 7 -15.47 -21.76 -35.10
N LEU A 8 -15.89 -20.49 -35.00
CA LEU A 8 -15.04 -19.40 -34.51
C LEU A 8 -14.92 -19.52 -32.98
N ASN A 9 -13.73 -19.87 -32.50
CA ASN A 9 -13.39 -19.73 -31.08
C ASN A 9 -13.08 -18.26 -30.79
N LEU A 10 -14.02 -17.54 -30.18
CA LEU A 10 -13.73 -16.25 -29.54
C LEU A 10 -12.97 -16.53 -28.22
N THR A 11 -11.66 -16.30 -28.22
CA THR A 11 -10.89 -16.22 -26.98
C THR A 11 -11.13 -14.86 -26.31
N MET A 12 -11.93 -14.84 -25.25
CA MET A 12 -12.03 -13.70 -24.33
C MET A 12 -10.73 -13.61 -23.51
N VAL A 13 -9.95 -12.54 -23.71
CA VAL A 13 -8.84 -12.21 -22.83
C VAL A 13 -9.40 -11.47 -21.62
N LEU A 14 -9.46 -12.13 -20.46
CA LEU A 14 -9.72 -11.44 -19.19
C LEU A 14 -8.50 -10.60 -18.83
N LEU A 15 -8.65 -9.28 -18.85
CA LEU A 15 -7.70 -8.36 -18.21
C LEU A 15 -7.92 -8.44 -16.70
N SER A 16 -7.04 -9.16 -16.00
CA SER A 16 -7.01 -9.15 -14.53
C SER A 16 -6.71 -7.73 -14.04
N GLN A 17 -7.70 -7.08 -13.43
CA GLN A 17 -7.51 -5.78 -12.80
C GLN A 17 -6.60 -5.96 -11.57
N LEU A 18 -5.54 -5.14 -11.47
CA LEU A 18 -4.68 -5.14 -10.29
C LEU A 18 -5.53 -4.74 -9.05
N PRO A 19 -5.33 -5.38 -7.89
CA PRO A 19 -6.11 -5.06 -6.70
C PRO A 19 -5.86 -3.60 -6.30
N ILE A 20 -6.89 -2.77 -6.45
CA ILE A 20 -6.90 -1.39 -5.98
C ILE A 20 -7.27 -1.44 -4.48
N PRO A 21 -6.49 -0.79 -3.59
CA PRO A 21 -6.82 -0.73 -2.18
C PRO A 21 -8.13 0.01 -1.97
N ILE A 22 -9.12 -0.68 -1.41
CA ILE A 22 -10.43 -0.10 -1.09
C ILE A 22 -10.41 0.30 0.39
N PRO A 23 -10.54 1.59 0.72
CA PRO A 23 -10.66 2.00 2.12
C PRO A 23 -12.02 1.60 2.68
N ASP A 24 -12.13 1.51 4.01
CA ASP A 24 -13.43 1.35 4.68
C ASP A 24 -14.33 2.59 4.53
N SER A 25 -15.53 2.55 5.10
CA SER A 25 -16.49 3.67 5.08
C SER A 25 -15.99 4.96 5.75
N GLN A 26 -14.94 4.87 6.57
CA GLN A 26 -14.28 6.00 7.22
C GLN A 26 -13.03 6.47 6.46
N GLY A 27 -12.68 5.80 5.36
CA GLY A 27 -11.50 6.08 4.56
C GLY A 27 -10.24 5.38 5.03
N ASN A 28 -10.30 4.42 5.96
CA ASN A 28 -9.13 3.74 6.50
C ASN A 28 -8.67 2.59 5.59
N TYR A 29 -7.35 2.49 5.38
CA TYR A 29 -6.74 1.37 4.67
C TYR A 29 -6.15 0.37 5.67
N TYR A 30 -6.69 -0.84 5.74
CA TYR A 30 -6.17 -1.91 6.62
C TYR A 30 -5.07 -2.77 5.99
N SER A 31 -4.86 -2.64 4.68
CA SER A 31 -3.74 -3.24 3.94
C SER A 31 -2.82 -2.17 3.38
N ASN A 32 -1.55 -2.49 3.18
CA ASN A 32 -0.55 -1.66 2.49
C ASN A 32 -0.23 -2.12 1.07
N GLU A 33 -0.98 -3.11 0.56
CA GLU A 33 -0.92 -3.49 -0.85
C GLU A 33 -1.35 -2.32 -1.73
N ALA A 34 -0.75 -2.16 -2.90
CA ALA A 34 -1.17 -1.23 -3.95
C ALA A 34 -0.60 -1.70 -5.30
N PRO A 35 -1.14 -1.23 -6.44
CA PRO A 35 -0.76 -1.70 -7.77
C PRO A 35 0.71 -1.44 -8.12
N VAL A 36 1.26 -0.30 -7.66
CA VAL A 36 2.63 0.10 -7.98
C VAL A 36 3.58 -0.32 -6.84
N LYS A 37 4.63 -1.07 -7.17
CA LYS A 37 5.71 -1.45 -6.23
C LYS A 37 6.94 -0.56 -6.44
N GLY A 38 7.63 -0.23 -5.34
CA GLY A 38 8.87 0.53 -5.42
C GLY A 38 10.04 -0.30 -5.96
N GLN A 39 11.19 0.36 -6.17
CA GLN A 39 12.40 -0.31 -6.68
C GLN A 39 13.55 -0.34 -5.65
N ALA A 40 13.31 0.18 -4.43
CA ALA A 40 14.36 0.37 -3.44
C ALA A 40 15.01 -0.95 -2.97
N SER A 41 16.34 -0.91 -2.84
CA SER A 41 17.17 -2.02 -2.35
C SER A 41 17.08 -2.17 -0.82
N PRO A 42 17.13 -3.41 -0.25
CA PRO A 42 17.26 -4.69 -0.92
C PRO A 42 16.00 -5.05 -1.72
N ARG A 43 16.20 -5.42 -2.99
CA ARG A 43 15.13 -5.70 -3.98
C ARG A 43 14.22 -6.89 -3.62
N LEU A 44 14.62 -7.69 -2.64
CA LEU A 44 13.98 -8.97 -2.35
C LEU A 44 12.52 -8.87 -1.90
N MET A 45 12.04 -7.70 -1.43
CA MET A 45 10.60 -7.46 -1.18
C MET A 45 10.26 -5.98 -1.36
N ALA A 46 10.08 -5.50 -2.58
CA ALA A 46 9.62 -4.12 -2.79
C ALA A 46 8.22 -3.89 -2.20
N GLY A 47 8.09 -2.89 -1.32
CA GLY A 47 6.79 -2.46 -0.84
C GLY A 47 6.03 -1.62 -1.86
N SER A 48 4.71 -1.56 -1.68
CA SER A 48 3.83 -0.74 -2.52
C SER A 48 4.10 0.75 -2.31
N LEU A 49 3.87 1.54 -3.37
CA LEU A 49 4.04 2.98 -3.36
C LEU A 49 2.73 3.71 -3.06
N TRP A 50 2.84 4.72 -2.21
CA TRP A 50 1.74 5.54 -1.74
C TRP A 50 2.12 7.00 -1.82
N LYS A 51 1.18 7.87 -2.17
CA LYS A 51 1.38 9.32 -2.27
C LYS A 51 0.78 10.02 -1.06
N VAL A 52 1.50 10.98 -0.50
CA VAL A 52 0.97 11.89 0.52
C VAL A 52 0.06 12.92 -0.15
N VAL A 53 -1.19 13.04 0.31
CA VAL A 53 -2.17 13.99 -0.24
C VAL A 53 -2.52 15.13 0.71
N THR A 54 -2.22 14.98 2.00
CA THR A 54 -2.30 16.08 2.98
C THR A 54 -1.08 17.00 2.91
N THR A 55 -1.20 18.24 3.37
CA THR A 55 -0.12 19.24 3.39
C THR A 55 1.11 18.75 4.16
N THR A 56 0.87 18.15 5.33
CA THR A 56 1.89 17.57 6.20
C THR A 56 1.39 16.24 6.76
N LEU A 57 2.24 15.21 6.70
CA LEU A 57 1.98 13.89 7.27
C LEU A 57 3.06 13.52 8.28
N ASN A 58 2.66 13.34 9.53
CA ASN A 58 3.56 12.90 10.59
C ASN A 58 3.86 11.40 10.45
N CYS A 59 5.15 11.06 10.51
CA CYS A 59 5.60 9.70 10.71
C CYS A 59 6.10 9.51 12.13
N ARG A 60 5.50 8.56 12.85
CA ARG A 60 5.73 8.35 14.27
C ARG A 60 6.54 7.11 14.55
N GLN A 61 7.16 7.06 15.73
CA GLN A 61 8.00 5.93 16.14
C GLN A 61 7.22 4.62 16.32
N THR A 62 5.99 4.71 16.80
CA THR A 62 5.07 3.58 17.00
C THR A 62 3.67 3.92 16.44
N PRO A 63 2.82 2.92 16.14
CA PRO A 63 1.49 3.12 15.56
C PRO A 63 0.49 3.67 16.58
N ASN A 64 0.69 4.91 17.02
CA ASN A 64 -0.12 5.57 18.03
C ASN A 64 -0.07 7.09 17.83
N ILE A 65 -1.20 7.78 18.04
CA ILE A 65 -1.31 9.23 17.84
C ILE A 65 -0.43 10.05 18.80
N ASN A 66 -0.12 9.51 19.98
CA ASN A 66 0.69 10.16 21.01
C ASN A 66 2.18 9.78 20.91
N SER A 67 2.55 8.90 19.98
CA SER A 67 3.94 8.49 19.78
C SER A 67 4.79 9.63 19.23
N PRO A 68 6.09 9.76 19.60
CA PRO A 68 6.96 10.81 19.07
C PRO A 68 6.96 10.86 17.54
N ILE A 69 6.93 12.08 16.99
CA ILE A 69 7.11 12.33 15.56
C ILE A 69 8.60 12.27 15.28
N ILE A 70 9.03 11.37 14.40
CA ILE A 70 10.45 11.17 14.06
C ILE A 70 10.77 11.60 12.62
N GLN A 71 9.73 11.84 11.81
CA GLN A 71 9.84 12.39 10.46
C GLN A 71 8.51 13.03 10.06
N GLN A 72 8.56 14.00 9.14
CA GLN A 72 7.38 14.54 8.48
C GLN A 72 7.55 14.44 6.97
N PHE A 73 6.46 14.10 6.29
CA PHE A 73 6.35 14.12 4.84
C PHE A 73 5.48 15.30 4.41
N LYS A 74 5.74 15.80 3.21
CA LYS A 74 4.99 16.87 2.57
C LYS A 74 4.04 16.30 1.54
N GLN A 75 3.03 17.09 1.17
CA GLN A 75 2.16 16.75 0.05
C GLN A 75 2.96 16.42 -1.20
N GLY A 76 2.61 15.32 -1.87
CA GLY A 76 3.29 14.85 -3.07
C GLY A 76 4.42 13.87 -2.83
N ASP A 77 4.93 13.75 -1.59
CA ASP A 77 5.96 12.75 -1.26
C ASP A 77 5.47 11.34 -1.57
N ILE A 78 6.39 10.51 -2.07
CA ILE A 78 6.15 9.10 -2.34
C ILE A 78 6.71 8.25 -1.21
N LEU A 79 5.81 7.54 -0.55
CA LEU A 79 6.10 6.60 0.52
C LEU A 79 6.25 5.20 -0.06
N GLN A 80 7.17 4.42 0.50
CA GLN A 80 7.21 2.98 0.26
C GLN A 80 6.80 2.24 1.53
N ALA A 81 5.75 1.44 1.44
CA ALA A 81 5.34 0.59 2.55
C ALA A 81 6.46 -0.37 2.95
N LYS A 82 6.63 -0.60 4.26
CA LYS A 82 7.50 -1.66 4.75
C LYS A 82 6.78 -2.99 4.59
N VAL A 83 7.46 -3.93 3.94
CA VAL A 83 7.06 -5.33 3.86
C VAL A 83 7.89 -6.10 4.88
N TYR A 84 7.24 -6.74 5.85
CA TYR A 84 7.91 -7.61 6.83
C TYR A 84 8.22 -8.98 6.22
N ARG A 85 9.17 -9.72 6.80
CA ARG A 85 9.45 -11.10 6.40
C ARG A 85 8.59 -12.02 7.27
N GLY A 86 7.69 -12.78 6.66
CA GLY A 86 6.83 -13.77 7.32
C GLY A 86 6.09 -14.60 6.25
N GLY A 87 5.83 -15.88 6.52
CA GLY A 87 5.22 -16.82 5.58
C GLY A 87 3.69 -16.79 5.52
N SER A 88 3.04 -15.80 6.15
CA SER A 88 1.57 -15.67 6.23
C SER A 88 1.10 -14.29 5.73
N ASP A 89 -0.21 -14.17 5.48
CA ASP A 89 -0.90 -12.96 4.98
C ASP A 89 -0.70 -11.69 5.83
N GLU A 90 -0.07 -11.82 7.01
CA GLU A 90 0.27 -10.75 7.96
C GLU A 90 1.23 -9.70 7.39
N VAL A 91 1.93 -10.03 6.29
CA VAL A 91 2.98 -9.19 5.71
C VAL A 91 2.44 -7.87 5.12
N LEU A 92 1.18 -7.84 4.70
CA LEU A 92 0.56 -6.69 4.03
C LEU A 92 -0.45 -5.94 4.90
N ILE A 93 -0.64 -6.35 6.15
CA ILE A 93 -1.62 -5.77 7.06
C ILE A 93 -1.01 -4.56 7.78
N ASN A 94 -1.76 -3.45 7.85
CA ASN A 94 -1.36 -2.28 8.62
C ASN A 94 -1.51 -2.54 10.13
N ALA A 95 -0.55 -2.05 10.91
CA ALA A 95 -0.63 -2.10 12.37
C ALA A 95 -1.86 -1.32 12.86
N LYS A 96 -2.43 -1.69 14.00
CA LYS A 96 -3.60 -1.00 14.57
C LYS A 96 -3.24 -0.38 15.90
N ASP A 97 -3.77 0.80 16.17
CA ASP A 97 -3.71 1.39 17.52
C ASP A 97 -4.77 0.79 18.45
N SER A 98 -4.83 1.26 19.70
CA SER A 98 -5.83 0.83 20.69
C SER A 98 -7.27 1.12 20.28
N GLN A 99 -7.49 2.00 19.30
CA GLN A 99 -8.81 2.33 18.75
C GLN A 99 -9.12 1.52 17.48
N GLN A 100 -8.31 0.50 17.16
CA GLN A 100 -8.43 -0.33 15.95
C GLN A 100 -8.23 0.43 14.64
N LEU A 101 -7.53 1.56 14.68
CA LEU A 101 -7.33 2.39 13.50
C LEU A 101 -5.96 2.11 12.87
N PRO A 102 -5.87 2.05 11.53
CA PRO A 102 -4.68 1.51 10.88
C PRO A 102 -3.55 2.52 10.72
N TRP A 103 -2.33 2.02 10.90
CA TRP A 103 -1.07 2.73 10.79
C TRP A 103 -0.16 1.96 9.84
N MET A 104 0.20 2.60 8.74
CA MET A 104 1.04 2.01 7.72
C MET A 104 2.51 2.14 8.11
N PRO A 105 3.26 1.04 8.20
CA PRO A 105 4.70 1.10 8.37
C PRO A 105 5.33 1.55 7.04
N VAL A 106 6.14 2.61 7.10
CA VAL A 106 6.82 3.21 5.95
C VAL A 106 8.32 3.00 6.10
N ARG A 107 8.97 2.62 5.00
CA ARG A 107 10.42 2.50 4.96
C ARG A 107 11.08 3.85 5.18
N ARG A 108 12.11 3.86 6.01
CA ARG A 108 13.07 4.95 6.10
C ARG A 108 14.38 4.49 5.46
N TYR A 109 15.11 5.42 4.86
CA TYR A 109 16.46 5.19 4.39
C TYR A 109 17.33 6.28 5.01
N PRO A 110 18.51 5.96 5.56
CA PRO A 110 19.18 4.64 5.60
C PRO A 110 18.72 3.72 6.74
N GLU A 111 17.84 4.17 7.62
CA GLU A 111 17.41 3.42 8.81
C GLU A 111 16.49 2.24 8.47
N ASN A 112 16.86 1.01 8.84
CA ASN A 112 16.02 -0.17 8.56
C ASN A 112 14.70 -0.20 9.37
N ASN A 113 14.59 0.64 10.40
CA ASN A 113 13.43 0.76 11.26
C ASN A 113 12.33 1.56 10.56
N PRO A 114 11.11 1.01 10.42
CA PRO A 114 10.01 1.77 9.85
C PRO A 114 9.58 2.89 10.81
N CYS A 115 8.94 3.90 10.24
CA CYS A 115 8.06 4.79 10.99
C CYS A 115 6.61 4.54 10.57
N TYR A 116 5.65 5.03 11.35
CA TYR A 116 4.23 4.73 11.15
C TYR A 116 3.46 5.99 10.76
N VAL A 117 2.77 5.94 9.64
CA VAL A 117 1.84 7.00 9.20
C VAL A 117 0.41 6.54 9.34
N ARG A 118 -0.52 7.49 9.48
CA ARG A 118 -1.95 7.16 9.53
C ARG A 118 -2.45 6.67 8.16
N ALA A 119 -2.95 5.45 8.08
CA ALA A 119 -3.42 4.85 6.83
C ALA A 119 -4.87 5.23 6.55
N ASN A 120 -5.10 6.47 6.09
CA ASN A 120 -6.43 6.95 5.74
C ASN A 120 -6.38 7.81 4.47
N GLN A 121 -7.43 7.73 3.65
CA GLN A 121 -7.56 8.41 2.36
C GLN A 121 -7.40 9.92 2.42
N ARG A 122 -7.65 10.54 3.59
CA ARG A 122 -7.44 11.97 3.81
C ARG A 122 -5.96 12.36 3.85
N TYR A 123 -5.08 11.41 4.11
CA TYR A 123 -3.64 11.64 4.28
C TYR A 123 -2.82 11.05 3.15
N ILE A 124 -3.24 9.90 2.64
CA ILE A 124 -2.41 9.05 1.81
C ILE A 124 -3.28 8.30 0.78
N GLN A 125 -2.77 8.09 -0.43
CA GLN A 125 -3.48 7.37 -1.50
C GLN A 125 -2.54 6.39 -2.21
N PRO A 126 -3.04 5.24 -2.70
CA PRO A 126 -2.23 4.31 -3.46
C PRO A 126 -1.82 4.94 -4.79
N MET A 127 -0.58 4.72 -5.21
CA MET A 127 -0.16 5.11 -6.56
C MET A 127 -0.88 4.26 -7.60
N SER A 128 -1.40 4.89 -8.65
CA SER A 128 -1.92 4.20 -9.83
C SER A 128 -0.82 4.04 -10.89
N PRO A 129 -0.88 2.98 -11.72
CA PRO A 129 -0.06 2.86 -12.94
C PRO A 129 -0.26 4.02 -13.91
#